data_AF-A0A2T1DVJ8-F1
#
_entry.id   AF-A0A2T1DVJ8-F1
#
_cell.length_a   1.000
_cell.length_b   1.000
_cell.length_c   1.000
_cell.angle_alpha   90.00
_cell.angle_beta   90.00
_cell.angle_gamma   90.00
#
_symmetry.space_group_name_H-M   'P 1'
#
loop_
_entity.id
_entity.type
_entity.pdbx_description
1 polymer ?
#
loop_
_entity_poly.entity_id
_entity_poly.type
_entity_poly.pdbx_seq_one_letter_code
_entity_poly.pdbx_strand_id
1 'polypeptide(L)'
;MAAIYVVIHNQNDVAMSSINGELILVLVARDGAIEAQQPVDIRTATATFQDVPAGNYTIVARHPDLTPTETRYDVGVAENAILGVRYTYNEAQRRLLLIETEMRFLP
;
A
#
# COMPACT_ATOMS: atom_id res chain seq x y z
N MET A 1 -17.06 -2.70 -9.90
CA MET A 1 -16.28 -2.10 -8.79
C MET A 1 -15.04 -2.94 -8.55
N ALA A 2 -13.99 -2.37 -7.97
CA ALA A 2 -12.73 -3.06 -7.70
C ALA A 2 -12.35 -2.96 -6.22
N ALA A 3 -11.28 -3.67 -5.82
CA ALA A 3 -10.68 -3.54 -4.50
C ALA A 3 -9.17 -3.36 -4.61
N ILE A 4 -8.59 -2.61 -3.67
CA ILE A 4 -7.15 -2.45 -3.52
C ILE A 4 -6.75 -3.03 -2.17
N TYR A 5 -5.78 -3.94 -2.19
CA TYR A 5 -5.19 -4.55 -1.01
C TYR A 5 -3.71 -4.22 -0.97
N VAL A 6 -3.26 -3.60 0.12
CA VAL A 6 -1.87 -3.17 0.31
C VAL A 6 -1.27 -3.91 1.49
N VAL A 7 -0.05 -4.43 1.33
CA VAL A 7 0.71 -5.06 2.40
C VAL A 7 2.07 -4.39 2.56
N ILE A 8 2.52 -4.22 3.81
CA ILE A 8 3.81 -3.64 4.16
C ILE A 8 4.64 -4.68 4.91
N HIS A 9 5.65 -5.24 4.26
CA HIS A 9 6.50 -6.29 4.82
C HIS A 9 7.96 -5.81 4.89
N ASN A 10 8.75 -6.45 5.75
CA ASN A 10 10.20 -6.29 5.75
C ASN A 10 10.89 -7.26 4.76
N GLN A 11 12.21 -7.17 4.66
CA GLN A 11 13.04 -7.98 3.77
C GLN A 11 13.02 -9.49 4.06
N ASN A 12 12.49 -9.90 5.23
CA ASN A 12 12.35 -11.30 5.65
C ASN A 12 10.91 -11.80 5.51
N ASP A 13 10.06 -11.09 4.77
CA ASP A 13 8.64 -11.40 4.59
C ASP A 13 7.81 -11.35 5.90
N VAL A 14 8.25 -10.55 6.87
CA VAL A 14 7.51 -10.32 8.11
C VAL A 14 6.70 -9.03 8.00
N ALA A 15 5.45 -9.06 8.48
CA ALA A 15 4.58 -7.90 8.55
C ALA A 15 5.24 -6.75 9.34
N MET A 16 5.32 -5.58 8.72
CA MET A 16 5.93 -4.37 9.28
C MET A 16 4.85 -3.31 9.40
N SER A 17 4.09 -3.34 10.50
CA SER A 17 2.92 -2.46 10.68
C SER A 17 3.25 -1.09 11.25
N SER A 18 4.37 -0.97 11.98
CA SER A 18 4.77 0.25 12.67
C SER A 18 6.29 0.45 12.71
N ILE A 19 6.71 1.69 12.92
CA ILE A 19 8.09 2.06 13.26
C ILE A 19 8.02 2.89 14.54
N ASN A 20 8.80 2.52 15.56
CA ASN A 20 8.80 3.21 16.87
C ASN A 20 7.40 3.32 17.52
N GLY A 21 6.49 2.39 17.22
CA GLY A 21 5.12 2.37 17.75
C GLY A 21 4.11 3.21 16.97
N GLU A 22 4.52 3.94 15.93
CA GLU A 22 3.64 4.67 15.03
C GLU A 22 3.30 3.82 13.79
N LEU A 23 2.01 3.72 13.44
CA LEU A 23 1.53 2.87 12.35
C LEU A 23 1.86 3.48 10.98
N ILE A 24 2.23 2.62 10.04
CA ILE A 24 2.42 3.02 8.64
C ILE A 24 1.05 3.31 8.02
N LEU A 25 0.92 4.46 7.37
CA LEU A 25 -0.30 4.87 6.68
C LEU A 25 -0.26 4.45 5.22
N VAL A 26 -1.40 3.99 4.71
CA VAL A 26 -1.62 3.77 3.28
C VAL A 26 -2.64 4.79 2.79
N LEU A 27 -2.32 5.46 1.68
CA LEU A 27 -3.20 6.41 1.01
C LEU A 27 -3.48 5.95 -0.41
N VAL A 28 -4.70 6.17 -0.87
CA VAL A 28 -5.13 5.99 -2.25
C VAL A 28 -5.46 7.37 -2.80
N ALA A 29 -4.72 7.78 -3.82
CA ALA A 29 -4.90 9.05 -4.49
C ALA A 29 -5.30 8.86 -5.96
N ARG A 30 -6.07 9.80 -6.48
CA ARG A 30 -6.48 9.89 -7.89
C ARG A 30 -6.43 11.35 -8.31
N ASP A 31 -5.92 11.63 -9.51
CA ASP A 31 -5.80 12.98 -10.06
C ASP A 31 -5.11 13.99 -9.11
N GLY A 32 -4.14 13.50 -8.33
CA GLY A 32 -3.38 14.29 -7.36
C GLY A 32 -4.09 14.54 -6.02
N ALA A 33 -5.34 14.11 -5.84
CA ALA A 33 -6.09 14.21 -4.59
C ALA A 33 -6.11 12.87 -3.84
N ILE A 34 -6.01 12.91 -2.52
CA ILE A 34 -6.19 11.71 -1.67
C ILE A 34 -7.70 11.43 -1.57
N GLU A 35 -8.13 10.27 -2.07
CA GLU A 35 -9.53 9.83 -1.99
C GLU A 35 -9.80 9.02 -0.71
N ALA A 36 -8.81 8.25 -0.26
CA ALA A 36 -8.91 7.44 0.96
C ALA A 36 -7.56 7.30 1.66
N GLN A 37 -7.58 7.13 2.97
CA GLN A 37 -6.39 6.80 3.76
C GLN A 37 -6.77 5.97 4.99
N GLN A 38 -5.89 5.05 5.38
CA GLN A 38 -6.01 4.33 6.64
C GLN A 38 -4.64 3.83 7.10
N PRO A 39 -4.43 3.65 8.41
CA PRO A 39 -3.30 2.86 8.90
C PRO A 39 -3.43 1.41 8.45
N VAL A 40 -2.29 0.74 8.32
CA VAL A 40 -2.27 -0.71 8.19
C VAL A 40 -2.74 -1.39 9.48
N ASP A 41 -3.30 -2.58 9.36
CA ASP A 41 -3.62 -3.43 10.51
C ASP A 41 -2.34 -3.75 11.31
N ILE A 42 -2.45 -3.71 12.64
CA ILE A 42 -1.30 -3.86 13.54
C ILE A 42 -0.67 -5.26 13.47
N ARG A 43 -1.45 -6.30 13.17
CA ARG A 43 -1.00 -7.70 13.15
C ARG A 43 -0.54 -8.13 11.78
N THR A 44 -1.28 -7.75 10.74
CA THR A 44 -1.03 -8.22 9.37
C THR A 44 -0.27 -7.20 8.53
N ALA A 45 -0.16 -5.95 8.96
CA ALA A 45 0.40 -4.85 8.17
C ALA A 45 -0.31 -4.65 6.82
N THR A 46 -1.63 -4.81 6.83
CA THR A 46 -2.48 -4.75 5.62
C THR A 46 -3.43 -3.56 5.66
N ALA A 47 -3.65 -2.92 4.52
CA ALA A 47 -4.73 -1.95 4.30
C ALA A 47 -5.60 -2.37 3.11
N THR A 48 -6.92 -2.16 3.22
CA THR A 48 -7.89 -2.63 2.23
C THR A 48 -8.87 -1.53 1.90
N PHE A 49 -9.05 -1.26 0.61
CA PHE A 49 -10.01 -0.29 0.07
C PHE A 49 -10.97 -1.04 -0.85
N GLN A 50 -12.24 -1.05 -0.49
CA GLN A 50 -13.31 -1.74 -1.23
C GLN A 50 -14.09 -0.76 -2.10
N ASP A 51 -14.85 -1.30 -3.05
CA ASP A 51 -15.78 -0.54 -3.89
C ASP A 51 -15.15 0.65 -4.64
N VAL A 52 -13.86 0.54 -4.96
CA VAL A 52 -13.15 1.59 -5.67
C VAL A 52 -13.52 1.56 -7.17
N PRO A 53 -13.79 2.71 -7.80
CA PRO A 53 -14.01 2.76 -9.25
C PRO A 53 -12.76 2.31 -10.01
N ALA A 54 -12.92 1.78 -11.22
CA ALA A 54 -11.79 1.60 -12.12
C ALA A 54 -11.15 2.96 -12.48
N GLY A 55 -9.87 2.95 -12.83
CA GLY A 55 -9.12 4.15 -13.21
C GLY A 55 -7.67 4.11 -12.72
N ASN A 56 -6.97 5.22 -12.92
CA ASN A 56 -5.57 5.36 -12.51
C ASN A 56 -5.50 5.90 -11.07
N TYR A 57 -4.63 5.28 -10.27
CA TYR A 57 -4.42 5.64 -8.88
C TYR A 57 -2.93 5.76 -8.59
N THR A 58 -2.62 6.54 -7.56
CA THR A 58 -1.35 6.51 -6.86
C THR A 58 -1.58 5.89 -5.49
N ILE A 59 -0.97 4.75 -5.24
CA ILE A 59 -0.93 4.13 -3.91
C ILE A 59 0.29 4.67 -3.18
N VAL A 60 0.12 5.10 -1.93
CA VAL A 60 1.20 5.68 -1.14
C VAL A 60 1.33 4.95 0.18
N ALA A 61 2.52 4.44 0.48
CA ALA A 61 2.91 4.05 1.84
C ALA A 61 3.67 5.21 2.49
N ARG A 62 3.19 5.69 3.64
CA ARG A 62 3.71 6.89 4.32
C ARG A 62 4.05 6.60 5.78
N HIS A 63 5.23 7.01 6.19
CA HIS A 63 5.64 7.10 7.59
C HIS A 63 6.84 8.06 7.71
N PRO A 64 6.92 8.95 8.72
CA PRO A 64 8.00 9.94 8.84
C PRO A 64 9.40 9.33 8.96
N ASP A 65 9.50 8.14 9.53
CA ASP A 65 10.77 7.41 9.68
C ASP A 65 11.15 6.50 8.49
N LEU A 66 10.30 6.38 7.47
CA LEU A 66 10.65 5.63 6.26
C LEU A 66 11.58 6.45 5.35
N THR A 67 12.34 5.74 4.52
CA THR A 67 13.19 6.29 3.48
C THR A 67 12.83 5.66 2.13
N PRO A 68 12.11 6.37 1.25
CA PRO A 68 11.55 7.72 1.44
C PRO A 68 10.39 7.76 2.46
N THR A 69 10.07 8.95 2.98
CA THR A 69 8.95 9.14 3.94
C THR A 69 7.59 8.85 3.30
N GLU A 70 7.52 8.98 1.98
CA GLU A 70 6.42 8.57 1.14
C GLU A 70 6.96 7.75 -0.02
N THR A 71 6.56 6.48 -0.09
CA THR A 71 6.74 5.68 -1.30
C THR A 71 5.45 5.72 -2.09
N ARG A 72 5.54 6.16 -3.34
CA ARG A 72 4.41 6.31 -4.26
C ARG A 72 4.50 5.27 -5.38
N TYR A 73 3.37 4.70 -5.77
CA TYR A 73 3.26 3.77 -6.89
C TYR A 73 2.03 4.08 -7.72
N ASP A 74 2.24 4.40 -9.00
CA ASP A 74 1.17 4.69 -9.94
C ASP A 74 0.71 3.41 -10.64
N VAL A 75 -0.61 3.20 -10.68
CA VAL A 75 -1.20 1.95 -11.14
C VAL A 75 -2.60 2.15 -11.69
N GLY A 76 -2.90 1.48 -12.80
CA GLY A 76 -4.26 1.36 -13.30
C GLY A 76 -5.01 0.25 -12.58
N VAL A 77 -6.24 0.49 -12.16
CA VAL A 77 -7.15 -0.50 -11.56
C VAL A 77 -8.28 -0.76 -12.55
N ALA A 78 -8.44 -2.01 -12.98
CA ALA A 78 -9.51 -2.44 -13.87
C ALA A 78 -10.83 -2.67 -13.12
N GLU A 79 -11.95 -2.67 -13.84
CA GLU A 79 -13.24 -3.08 -13.28
C GLU A 79 -13.23 -4.55 -12.88
N ASN A 80 -13.99 -4.88 -11.83
CA ASN A 80 -14.16 -6.24 -11.32
C ASN A 80 -12.80 -6.91 -11.06
N ALA A 81 -11.86 -6.16 -10.48
CA ALA A 81 -10.52 -6.66 -10.18
C ALA A 81 -10.15 -6.38 -8.73
N ILE A 82 -9.21 -7.19 -8.22
CA ILE A 82 -8.48 -6.93 -6.99
C ILE A 82 -7.05 -6.58 -7.37
N LEU A 83 -6.60 -5.40 -6.98
CA LEU A 83 -5.20 -5.00 -7.06
C LEU A 83 -4.52 -5.31 -5.72
N GLY A 84 -3.54 -6.21 -5.72
CA GLY A 84 -2.59 -6.39 -4.62
C GLY A 84 -1.36 -5.52 -4.84
N VAL A 85 -0.93 -4.77 -3.82
CA VAL A 85 0.32 -4.00 -3.79
C VAL A 85 1.11 -4.37 -2.56
N ARG A 86 2.36 -4.80 -2.75
CA ARG A 86 3.28 -5.14 -1.67
C ARG A 86 4.44 -4.17 -1.67
N TYR A 87 4.64 -3.49 -0.55
CA TYR A 87 5.85 -2.74 -0.27
C TYR A 87 6.76 -3.57 0.63
N THR A 88 7.99 -3.80 0.17
CA THR A 88 9.02 -4.49 0.94
C THR A 88 10.09 -3.49 1.36
N TYR A 89 10.28 -3.33 2.66
CA TYR A 89 11.29 -2.45 3.25
C TYR A 89 12.43 -3.23 3.88
N ASN A 90 13.64 -2.68 3.84
CA ASN A 90 14.67 -3.06 4.80
C ASN A 90 14.29 -2.41 6.13
N GLU A 91 13.91 -3.19 7.13
CA GLU A 91 13.42 -2.65 8.41
C GLU A 91 14.51 -1.90 9.18
N ALA A 92 15.74 -2.44 9.21
CA ALA A 92 16.85 -1.84 9.95
C ALA A 92 17.27 -0.48 9.37
N GLN A 93 17.25 -0.35 8.04
CA GLN A 93 17.56 0.88 7.32
C GLN A 93 16.33 1.74 7.03
N ARG A 94 15.14 1.22 7.34
CA ARG A 94 13.81 1.81 7.03
C ARG A 94 13.67 2.19 5.55
N ARG A 95 14.33 1.45 4.67
CA ARG A 95 14.51 1.81 3.26
C ARG A 95 13.67 0.93 2.35
N LEU A 96 12.95 1.53 1.42
CA LEU A 96 12.22 0.75 0.40
C LEU A 96 13.21 -0.10 -0.41
N LEU A 97 12.89 -1.39 -0.56
CA LEU A 97 13.64 -2.31 -1.41
C LEU A 97 12.89 -2.61 -2.70
N LEU A 98 11.60 -2.91 -2.59
CA LEU A 98 10.81 -3.41 -3.71
C LEU A 98 9.33 -3.04 -3.55
N ILE A 99 8.68 -2.81 -4.70
CA ILE A 99 7.22 -2.75 -4.81
C ILE A 99 6.82 -3.84 -5.80
N GLU A 100 5.89 -4.70 -5.40
CA GLU A 100 5.31 -5.73 -6.26
C GLU A 100 3.81 -5.50 -6.39
N THR A 101 3.26 -5.81 -7.56
CA THR A 101 1.82 -5.72 -7.80
C THR A 101 1.26 -6.93 -8.51
N GLU A 102 0.08 -7.36 -8.11
CA GLU A 102 -0.70 -8.41 -8.76
C GLU A 102 -2.11 -7.87 -9.03
N MET A 103 -2.60 -8.02 -10.26
CA MET A 103 -3.99 -7.74 -10.58
C MET A 103 -4.73 -9.05 -10.84
N ARG A 104 -5.79 -9.29 -10.07
CA ARG A 104 -6.66 -10.46 -10.19
C ARG A 104 -8.05 -10.06 -10.64
N PHE A 105 -8.49 -10.55 -11.78
CA PHE A 105 -9.85 -10.35 -12.26
C PHE A 105 -10.82 -11.29 -11.55
N LEU A 106 -11.96 -10.74 -11.17
CA LEU A 106 -13.10 -11.45 -10.60
C LEU A 106 -14.04 -11.89 -11.73
N PRO A 107 -14.69 -13.06 -11.59
CA PRO A 107 -15.62 -13.57 -12.57
C PRO A 107 -16.87 -12.70 -12.75
#